data_AF-A0A818Z990-F1
#
_entry.id   AF-A0A818Z990-F1
#
_cell.length_a   1.000
_cell.length_b   1.000
_cell.length_c   1.000
_cell.angle_alpha   90.00
_cell.angle_beta   90.00
_cell.angle_gamma   90.00
#
_symmetry.space_group_name_H-M   'P 1'
#
loop_
_entity.id
_entity.type
_entity.pdbx_description
1 polymer ?
#
loop_
_entity_poly.entity_id
_entity_poly.type
_entity_poly.pdbx_seq_one_letter_code
_entity_poly.pdbx_strand_id
1 'polypeptide(L)'
;MTSMDIEMLPLEHPNDQISSDTNSRRTSNSIQNQHPIETIPNVLPKTVRTPSKKAKHLLHKPNSKKMVFMFVLFTCISMMISILIVCFSSPKPLGTTCAFILKSEAPSLIVSDSHPHSIAVADFNNDNLPDIVVPNSGTNSLGIFLRLDNTTFKDQITYSTGSGSLPYAVGVGDFNHDQHIDIAVANYGANNIGIFLGIGNGTFMSQITFSTGSSRPRWIAVGDMNNDKQLDIVVANYGTNDIGILFGDG
;
A
#
# COMPACT_ATOMS: atom_id res chain seq x y z
N MET A 1 44.94 44.82 14.54
CA MET A 1 43.88 43.85 14.86
C MET A 1 44.55 42.49 14.92
N THR A 2 44.52 41.86 16.09
CA THR A 2 45.34 40.70 16.45
C THR A 2 44.67 39.39 16.05
N SER A 3 45.45 38.46 15.48
CA SER A 3 45.05 37.06 15.32
C SER A 3 44.90 36.41 16.70
N MET A 4 43.92 35.51 16.85
CA MET A 4 43.79 34.65 18.03
C MET A 4 44.22 33.24 17.65
N ASP A 5 45.32 32.78 18.23
CA ASP A 5 45.72 31.38 18.20
C ASP A 5 44.92 30.61 19.26
N ILE A 6 44.37 29.44 18.89
CA ILE A 6 43.72 28.52 19.84
C ILE A 6 44.64 27.33 20.05
N GLU A 7 45.19 27.26 21.26
CA GLU A 7 46.02 26.16 21.75
C GLU A 7 45.16 24.95 22.16
N MET A 8 45.69 23.73 22.04
CA MET A 8 44.93 22.48 22.12
C MET A 8 45.62 21.45 23.03
N LEU A 9 44.80 20.64 23.73
CA LEU A 9 45.13 19.42 24.52
C LEU A 9 45.67 19.67 25.96
N PRO A 10 45.53 18.70 26.93
CA PRO A 10 45.43 17.23 26.72
C PRO A 10 44.47 16.36 27.58
N LEU A 11 44.17 15.15 27.02
CA LEU A 11 44.08 13.76 27.60
C LEU A 11 43.29 13.51 28.92
N GLU A 12 42.48 12.44 29.12
CA GLU A 12 42.79 10.98 29.04
C GLU A 12 41.52 10.06 28.95
N HIS A 13 41.75 8.76 28.69
CA HIS A 13 40.83 7.59 28.75
C HIS A 13 41.39 6.60 29.80
N PRO A 14 40.61 5.70 30.50
CA PRO A 14 40.15 4.45 29.84
C PRO A 14 38.94 3.64 30.43
N ASN A 15 38.40 2.78 29.57
CA ASN A 15 37.84 1.42 29.69
C ASN A 15 37.37 0.71 31.00
N ASP A 16 36.34 -0.12 30.76
CA ASP A 16 36.04 -1.48 31.27
C ASP A 16 35.79 -1.76 32.76
N GLN A 17 34.58 -2.29 33.05
CA GLN A 17 34.39 -3.43 33.94
C GLN A 17 33.25 -4.35 33.44
N ILE A 18 33.60 -5.62 33.20
CA ILE A 18 32.66 -6.76 33.14
C ILE A 18 32.63 -7.37 34.54
N SER A 19 31.47 -7.77 35.04
CA SER A 19 31.40 -8.77 36.11
C SER A 19 30.33 -9.82 35.83
N SER A 20 30.68 -11.06 36.12
CA SER A 20 29.89 -12.26 35.89
C SER A 20 29.27 -12.78 37.21
N ASP A 21 28.69 -13.99 37.12
CA ASP A 21 28.40 -14.92 38.22
C ASP A 21 27.04 -14.79 38.92
N THR A 22 26.45 -15.87 39.46
CA THR A 22 26.35 -17.30 39.05
C THR A 22 25.18 -17.91 39.83
N ASN A 23 24.78 -19.15 39.48
CA ASN A 23 24.04 -20.12 40.31
C ASN A 23 22.56 -19.81 40.66
N SER A 24 21.57 -20.64 40.30
CA SER A 24 21.37 -22.09 40.49
C SER A 24 20.71 -22.46 41.82
N ARG A 25 19.45 -22.93 41.74
CA ARG A 25 19.10 -24.31 42.14
C ARG A 25 17.69 -24.70 41.66
N ARG A 26 17.48 -26.01 41.51
CA ARG A 26 16.29 -26.71 41.00
C ARG A 26 16.04 -27.92 41.93
N THR A 27 14.89 -28.58 41.82
CA THR A 27 14.52 -29.88 42.45
C THR A 27 14.12 -29.81 43.94
N SER A 28 13.21 -30.61 44.51
CA SER A 28 12.20 -31.58 43.96
C SER A 28 11.30 -32.16 45.09
N ASN A 29 10.29 -32.98 44.69
CA ASN A 29 9.51 -33.96 45.49
C ASN A 29 8.32 -33.40 46.30
N SER A 30 7.11 -33.98 46.43
CA SER A 30 6.35 -35.17 45.95
C SER A 30 5.72 -35.95 47.13
N ILE A 31 4.79 -36.90 46.83
CA ILE A 31 3.99 -37.76 47.74
C ILE A 31 2.71 -37.08 48.28
N GLN A 32 1.57 -37.73 48.56
CA GLN A 32 0.64 -38.73 47.96
C GLN A 32 -0.45 -39.05 49.03
N ASN A 33 -1.50 -39.83 48.69
CA ASN A 33 -2.49 -40.50 49.58
C ASN A 33 -3.71 -39.68 50.08
N GLN A 34 -4.92 -40.23 50.32
CA GLN A 34 -5.69 -41.40 49.79
C GLN A 34 -7.17 -41.31 50.31
N HIS A 35 -8.13 -41.99 49.67
CA HIS A 35 -9.58 -42.02 50.04
C HIS A 35 -9.99 -43.22 50.92
N PRO A 36 -11.11 -43.11 51.68
CA PRO A 36 -12.23 -44.09 51.66
C PRO A 36 -13.61 -43.40 51.42
N ILE A 37 -14.79 -43.90 51.86
CA ILE A 37 -15.68 -45.00 51.37
C ILE A 37 -17.14 -44.76 51.94
N GLU A 38 -18.15 -45.60 51.57
CA GLU A 38 -19.58 -45.68 52.03
C GLU A 38 -20.64 -44.76 51.36
N THR A 39 -21.90 -45.14 51.05
CA THR A 39 -22.65 -46.44 51.00
C THR A 39 -23.82 -46.37 49.96
N ILE A 40 -24.48 -47.50 49.63
CA ILE A 40 -25.54 -47.70 48.59
C ILE A 40 -26.70 -48.53 49.24
N PRO A 41 -28.03 -48.28 49.06
CA PRO A 41 -28.83 -48.64 47.85
C PRO A 41 -30.11 -47.75 47.64
N ASN A 42 -31.13 -48.01 46.78
CA ASN A 42 -31.48 -49.03 45.78
C ASN A 42 -32.47 -48.41 44.73
N VAL A 43 -32.73 -49.10 43.60
CA VAL A 43 -34.00 -49.19 42.79
C VAL A 43 -33.70 -49.46 41.30
N LEU A 44 -34.24 -50.56 40.80
CA LEU A 44 -34.24 -51.04 39.40
C LEU A 44 -35.58 -50.67 38.70
N PRO A 45 -35.83 -51.01 37.41
CA PRO A 45 -34.99 -50.92 36.21
C PRO A 45 -35.71 -50.15 35.07
N LYS A 46 -34.99 -49.54 34.11
CA LYS A 46 -35.55 -49.27 32.76
C LYS A 46 -34.56 -49.48 31.60
N THR A 47 -34.88 -50.52 30.82
CA THR A 47 -34.75 -50.64 29.36
C THR A 47 -33.34 -50.57 28.74
N VAL A 48 -32.87 -51.72 28.27
CA VAL A 48 -31.73 -51.87 27.36
C VAL A 48 -31.94 -51.08 26.06
N ARG A 49 -31.00 -50.19 25.73
CA ARG A 49 -30.72 -49.75 24.35
C ARG A 49 -29.21 -49.65 24.15
N THR A 50 -28.71 -50.28 23.09
CA THR A 50 -27.30 -50.26 22.71
C THR A 50 -26.87 -48.87 22.23
N PRO A 51 -25.68 -48.36 22.60
CA PRO A 51 -25.20 -47.08 22.12
C PRO A 51 -24.74 -47.18 20.65
N SER A 52 -25.46 -46.47 19.78
CA SER A 52 -25.03 -46.22 18.40
C SER A 52 -23.70 -45.45 18.36
N LYS A 53 -22.77 -45.89 17.51
CA LYS A 53 -21.49 -45.20 17.27
C LYS A 53 -21.75 -43.81 16.66
N LYS A 54 -21.73 -42.74 17.46
CA LYS A 54 -21.62 -41.37 16.94
C LYS A 54 -20.21 -41.14 16.39
N ALA A 55 -20.09 -40.98 15.08
CA ALA A 55 -18.87 -40.51 14.44
C ALA A 55 -18.56 -39.08 14.91
N LYS A 56 -17.34 -38.85 15.41
CA LYS A 56 -16.85 -37.49 15.69
C LYS A 56 -16.51 -36.81 14.37
N HIS A 57 -17.32 -35.86 13.94
CA HIS A 57 -17.00 -35.02 12.80
C HIS A 57 -15.91 -34.02 13.21
N LEU A 58 -14.68 -34.27 12.78
CA LEU A 58 -13.54 -33.39 13.01
C LEU A 58 -13.69 -32.14 12.12
N LEU A 59 -14.16 -31.02 12.69
CA LEU A 59 -14.04 -29.73 12.02
C LEU A 59 -12.57 -29.35 11.92
N HIS A 60 -12.02 -29.43 10.71
CA HIS A 60 -10.68 -28.95 10.39
C HIS A 60 -10.70 -27.42 10.36
N LYS A 61 -10.07 -26.76 11.33
CA LYS A 61 -9.97 -25.30 11.40
C LYS A 61 -9.12 -24.80 10.22
N PRO A 62 -9.65 -23.99 9.28
CA PRO A 62 -8.91 -23.60 8.08
C PRO A 62 -7.75 -22.65 8.41
N ASN A 63 -6.58 -22.91 7.84
CA ASN A 63 -5.40 -22.07 8.00
C ASN A 63 -5.58 -20.70 7.33
N SER A 64 -5.48 -19.62 8.11
CA SER A 64 -5.73 -18.23 7.70
C SER A 64 -4.93 -17.78 6.47
N LYS A 65 -3.71 -18.33 6.26
CA LYS A 65 -2.86 -18.01 5.10
C LYS A 65 -3.43 -18.44 3.75
N LYS A 66 -4.38 -19.40 3.69
CA LYS A 66 -5.10 -19.73 2.46
C LYS A 66 -6.27 -18.79 2.17
N MET A 67 -6.77 -18.07 3.18
CA MET A 67 -7.94 -17.22 3.04
C MET A 67 -7.59 -15.92 2.31
N VAL A 68 -6.48 -15.27 2.68
CA VAL A 68 -6.03 -13.99 2.07
C VAL A 68 -5.74 -14.15 0.56
N PHE A 69 -5.07 -15.23 0.15
CA PHE A 69 -4.80 -15.50 -1.26
C PHE A 69 -6.08 -15.77 -2.07
N MET A 70 -7.13 -16.30 -1.42
CA MET A 70 -8.44 -16.47 -2.06
C MET A 70 -9.19 -15.14 -2.22
N PHE A 71 -8.96 -14.16 -1.34
CA PHE A 71 -9.59 -12.83 -1.39
C PHE A 71 -9.01 -11.94 -2.51
N VAL A 72 -7.69 -11.93 -2.71
CA VAL A 72 -7.05 -11.17 -3.81
C VAL A 72 -7.46 -11.71 -5.18
N LEU A 73 -7.65 -13.04 -5.28
CA LEU A 73 -8.22 -13.65 -6.49
C LEU A 73 -9.72 -13.31 -6.62
N PHE A 74 -10.47 -13.22 -5.52
CA PHE A 74 -11.89 -12.87 -5.53
C PHE A 74 -12.17 -11.40 -5.89
N THR A 75 -11.31 -10.44 -5.59
CA THR A 75 -11.54 -9.03 -5.99
C THR A 75 -11.36 -8.84 -7.49
N CYS A 76 -10.29 -9.38 -8.08
CA CYS A 76 -10.10 -9.38 -9.54
C CYS A 76 -11.21 -10.16 -10.27
N ILE A 77 -11.61 -11.33 -9.76
CA ILE A 77 -12.73 -12.11 -10.33
C ILE A 77 -14.08 -11.39 -10.10
N SER A 78 -14.31 -10.72 -8.98
CA SER A 78 -15.53 -9.95 -8.71
C SER A 78 -15.67 -8.75 -9.64
N MET A 79 -14.57 -8.09 -10.01
CA MET A 79 -14.60 -7.02 -11.01
C MET A 79 -14.96 -7.57 -12.41
N MET A 80 -14.43 -8.74 -12.78
CA MET A 80 -14.82 -9.44 -14.01
C MET A 80 -16.27 -9.95 -13.98
N ILE A 81 -16.76 -10.45 -12.83
CA ILE A 81 -18.12 -10.93 -12.64
C ILE A 81 -19.13 -9.78 -12.58
N SER A 82 -18.76 -8.61 -12.07
CA SER A 82 -19.63 -7.42 -12.06
C SER A 82 -19.91 -6.94 -13.49
N ILE A 83 -18.90 -6.96 -14.36
CA ILE A 83 -19.05 -6.69 -15.80
C ILE A 83 -19.96 -7.75 -16.47
N LEU A 84 -19.92 -8.99 -15.98
CA LEU A 84 -20.72 -10.11 -16.51
C LEU A 84 -22.19 -10.08 -16.03
N ILE A 85 -22.47 -9.71 -14.78
CA ILE A 85 -23.82 -9.74 -14.17
C ILE A 85 -24.73 -8.62 -14.72
N VAL A 86 -24.19 -7.44 -15.01
CA VAL A 86 -24.98 -6.31 -15.61
C VAL A 86 -25.58 -6.68 -16.98
N CYS A 87 -25.09 -7.74 -17.64
CA CYS A 87 -25.61 -8.18 -18.93
C CYS A 87 -26.88 -9.06 -18.90
N PHE A 88 -27.33 -9.55 -17.74
CA PHE A 88 -28.41 -10.56 -17.67
C PHE A 88 -29.81 -10.03 -17.28
N SER A 89 -29.95 -8.76 -16.88
CA SER A 89 -31.23 -8.22 -16.38
C SER A 89 -32.18 -7.68 -17.46
N SER A 90 -31.84 -7.79 -18.75
CA SER A 90 -32.72 -7.38 -19.85
C SER A 90 -32.64 -8.34 -21.05
N PRO A 91 -33.78 -8.76 -21.63
CA PRO A 91 -33.79 -9.58 -22.84
C PRO A 91 -33.39 -8.73 -24.05
N LYS A 92 -32.08 -8.69 -24.34
CA LYS A 92 -31.54 -8.05 -25.54
C LYS A 92 -31.92 -8.88 -26.79
N PRO A 93 -32.21 -8.24 -27.94
CA PRO A 93 -32.50 -8.95 -29.17
C PRO A 93 -31.31 -9.81 -29.61
N LEU A 94 -31.62 -10.97 -30.20
CA LEU A 94 -30.65 -11.98 -30.61
C LEU A 94 -29.73 -11.42 -31.72
N GLY A 95 -28.52 -11.00 -31.35
CA GLY A 95 -27.52 -10.46 -32.29
C GLY A 95 -26.63 -9.35 -31.74
N THR A 96 -26.97 -8.70 -30.62
CA THR A 96 -26.13 -7.63 -30.05
C THR A 96 -24.96 -8.21 -29.24
N THR A 97 -23.81 -8.40 -29.89
CA THR A 97 -22.54 -8.60 -29.17
C THR A 97 -22.19 -7.32 -28.41
N CYS A 98 -21.88 -7.44 -27.11
CA CYS A 98 -21.26 -6.36 -26.35
C CYS A 98 -19.79 -6.23 -26.78
N ALA A 99 -19.56 -5.61 -27.95
CA ALA A 99 -18.22 -5.32 -28.44
C ALA A 99 -17.60 -4.18 -27.61
N PHE A 100 -16.48 -4.46 -26.96
CA PHE A 100 -15.61 -3.42 -26.41
C PHE A 100 -14.84 -2.78 -27.57
N ILE A 101 -15.38 -1.69 -28.12
CA ILE A 101 -14.78 -0.98 -29.26
C ILE A 101 -13.85 0.11 -28.72
N LEU A 102 -12.54 -0.13 -28.85
CA LEU A 102 -11.55 0.94 -28.73
C LEU A 102 -11.65 1.86 -29.94
N LYS A 103 -11.98 3.13 -29.71
CA LYS A 103 -11.89 4.20 -30.71
C LYS A 103 -10.62 5.01 -30.47
N SER A 104 -9.80 5.20 -31.50
CA SER A 104 -8.65 6.09 -31.46
C SER A 104 -9.04 7.47 -32.00
N GLU A 105 -9.50 8.34 -31.11
CA GLU A 105 -9.69 9.78 -31.36
C GLU A 105 -8.67 10.50 -30.49
N ALA A 106 -7.43 10.63 -30.98
CA ALA A 106 -6.30 11.11 -30.19
C ALA A 106 -6.13 12.64 -30.36
N PRO A 107 -6.37 13.46 -29.32
CA PRO A 107 -5.84 14.81 -29.30
C PRO A 107 -4.30 14.72 -29.26
N SER A 108 -3.64 15.24 -30.29
CA SER A 108 -2.19 15.15 -30.45
C SER A 108 -1.44 16.16 -29.57
N LEU A 109 -1.51 16.00 -28.25
CA LEU A 109 -0.77 16.78 -27.28
C LEU A 109 0.66 16.23 -27.13
N ILE A 110 1.47 16.46 -28.17
CA ILE A 110 2.88 16.05 -28.22
C ILE A 110 3.75 17.13 -27.59
N VAL A 111 4.15 16.93 -26.34
CA VAL A 111 5.31 17.65 -25.77
C VAL A 111 6.57 16.97 -26.27
N SER A 112 7.34 17.66 -27.13
CA SER A 112 8.65 17.19 -27.60
C SER A 112 9.59 16.90 -26.43
N ASP A 113 10.37 15.81 -26.55
CA ASP A 113 11.37 15.39 -25.55
C ASP A 113 10.83 15.10 -24.13
N SER A 114 9.50 14.96 -23.96
CA SER A 114 8.85 14.66 -22.68
C SER A 114 9.30 13.33 -22.05
N HIS A 115 9.43 12.26 -22.85
CA HIS A 115 9.72 10.90 -22.38
C HIS A 115 8.78 10.46 -21.23
N PRO A 116 7.48 10.21 -21.50
CA PRO A 116 6.55 9.75 -20.49
C PRO A 116 6.86 8.30 -20.05
N HIS A 117 6.89 8.06 -18.72
CA HIS A 117 7.23 6.73 -18.16
C HIS A 117 6.06 5.97 -17.51
N SER A 118 5.03 6.69 -17.06
CA SER A 118 3.91 6.14 -16.31
C SER A 118 2.66 7.00 -16.53
N ILE A 119 1.55 6.63 -15.91
CA ILE A 119 0.29 7.37 -15.93
C ILE A 119 -0.49 7.07 -14.64
N ALA A 120 -1.21 8.06 -14.12
CA ALA A 120 -2.28 7.82 -13.15
C ALA A 120 -3.55 8.60 -13.57
N VAL A 121 -4.70 8.13 -13.06
CA VAL A 121 -6.03 8.62 -13.40
C VAL A 121 -6.79 8.85 -12.10
N ALA A 122 -7.32 10.07 -11.94
CA ALA A 122 -8.15 10.48 -10.80
C ALA A 122 -8.99 11.70 -11.21
N ASP A 123 -9.91 12.15 -10.37
CA ASP A 123 -10.58 13.45 -10.52
C ASP A 123 -9.76 14.50 -9.74
N PHE A 124 -9.00 15.35 -10.43
CA PHE A 124 -8.13 16.33 -9.78
C PHE A 124 -8.81 17.68 -9.55
N ASN A 125 -9.97 17.92 -10.18
CA ASN A 125 -10.73 19.19 -10.10
C ASN A 125 -12.15 19.07 -9.55
N ASN A 126 -12.49 17.91 -8.98
CA ASN A 126 -13.76 17.57 -8.34
C ASN A 126 -15.00 17.75 -9.25
N ASP A 127 -14.86 17.53 -10.57
CA ASP A 127 -15.98 17.62 -11.52
C ASP A 127 -16.63 16.26 -11.86
N ASN A 128 -16.15 15.17 -11.25
CA ASN A 128 -16.52 13.77 -11.45
C ASN A 128 -16.13 13.20 -12.82
N LEU A 129 -15.25 13.87 -13.57
CA LEU A 129 -14.60 13.31 -14.75
C LEU A 129 -13.19 12.80 -14.40
N PRO A 130 -12.77 11.63 -14.91
CA PRO A 130 -11.41 11.15 -14.71
C PRO A 130 -10.42 11.94 -15.59
N ASP A 131 -9.52 12.65 -14.93
CA ASP A 131 -8.35 13.35 -15.47
C ASP A 131 -7.12 12.42 -15.56
N ILE A 132 -6.03 12.96 -16.10
CA ILE A 132 -4.77 12.22 -16.29
C ILE A 132 -3.57 13.01 -15.75
N VAL A 133 -2.66 12.33 -15.05
CA VAL A 133 -1.28 12.79 -14.76
C VAL A 133 -0.24 11.89 -15.43
N VAL A 134 0.78 12.50 -16.02
CA VAL A 134 1.90 11.83 -16.69
C VAL A 134 3.24 12.38 -16.20
N PRO A 135 4.12 11.56 -15.57
CA PRO A 135 5.52 11.93 -15.33
C PRO A 135 6.34 11.84 -16.62
N ASN A 136 6.99 12.96 -16.94
CA ASN A 136 7.80 13.18 -18.14
C ASN A 136 9.28 13.28 -17.74
N SER A 137 10.04 12.19 -17.96
CA SER A 137 11.40 12.06 -17.44
C SER A 137 12.40 12.96 -18.17
N GLY A 138 12.17 13.26 -19.45
CA GLY A 138 13.05 14.11 -20.27
C GLY A 138 12.92 15.59 -19.96
N THR A 139 11.72 16.06 -19.61
CA THR A 139 11.45 17.45 -19.22
C THR A 139 11.50 17.70 -17.71
N ASN A 140 11.73 16.66 -16.89
CA ASN A 140 11.72 16.72 -15.42
C ASN A 140 10.40 17.31 -14.86
N SER A 141 9.26 16.87 -15.38
CA SER A 141 7.96 17.46 -15.04
C SER A 141 6.82 16.45 -14.95
N LEU A 142 5.73 16.85 -14.30
CA LEU A 142 4.40 16.26 -14.49
C LEU A 142 3.63 17.04 -15.55
N GLY A 143 2.89 16.34 -16.41
CA GLY A 143 1.81 16.91 -17.21
C GLY A 143 0.45 16.48 -16.65
N ILE A 144 -0.41 17.45 -16.37
CA ILE A 144 -1.80 17.25 -15.92
C ILE A 144 -2.73 17.60 -17.08
N PHE A 145 -3.64 16.68 -17.40
CA PHE A 145 -4.65 16.84 -18.44
C PHE A 145 -6.02 16.73 -17.78
N LEU A 146 -6.65 17.88 -17.56
CA LEU A 146 -8.01 17.94 -17.01
C LEU A 146 -9.01 17.67 -18.13
N ARG A 147 -9.96 16.78 -17.88
CA ARG A 147 -10.99 16.40 -18.84
C ARG A 147 -12.01 17.53 -19.03
N LEU A 148 -12.66 17.55 -20.18
CA LEU A 148 -13.76 18.49 -20.48
C LEU A 148 -15.05 17.74 -20.83
N ASP A 149 -14.92 16.69 -21.63
CA ASP A 149 -16.04 15.85 -22.05
C ASP A 149 -15.57 14.41 -22.34
N ASN A 150 -16.41 13.61 -23.00
CA ASN A 150 -16.09 12.22 -23.31
C ASN A 150 -14.86 12.02 -24.22
N THR A 151 -14.47 13.06 -24.97
CA THR A 151 -13.52 13.07 -26.09
C THR A 151 -12.40 14.12 -25.97
N THR A 152 -12.55 15.15 -25.13
CA THR A 152 -11.60 16.27 -25.05
C THR A 152 -11.03 16.54 -23.65
N PHE A 153 -9.84 17.17 -23.65
CA PHE A 153 -9.10 17.63 -22.47
C PHE A 153 -8.72 19.11 -22.64
N LYS A 154 -8.47 19.79 -21.53
CA LYS A 154 -7.86 21.14 -21.50
C LYS A 154 -6.39 21.06 -21.95
N ASP A 155 -5.81 22.23 -22.25
CA ASP A 155 -4.37 22.37 -22.43
C ASP A 155 -3.62 21.83 -21.19
N GLN A 156 -2.47 21.20 -21.42
CA GLN A 156 -1.68 20.56 -20.37
C GLN A 156 -1.16 21.60 -19.35
N ILE A 157 -1.47 21.37 -18.07
CA ILE A 157 -0.81 22.09 -16.97
C ILE A 157 0.48 21.33 -16.63
N THR A 158 1.60 22.05 -16.50
CA THR A 158 2.92 21.44 -16.27
C THR A 158 3.51 21.84 -14.92
N TYR A 159 3.90 20.86 -14.12
CA TYR A 159 4.55 21.05 -12.82
C TYR A 159 6.00 20.55 -12.86
N SER A 160 6.96 21.36 -12.44
CA SER A 160 8.36 20.95 -12.36
C SER A 160 8.57 20.00 -11.18
N THR A 161 9.30 18.90 -11.41
CA THR A 161 9.70 17.95 -10.37
C THR A 161 11.13 18.19 -9.84
N GLY A 162 11.75 19.31 -10.25
CA GLY A 162 13.12 19.69 -9.94
C GLY A 162 14.13 19.29 -11.03
N SER A 163 15.24 20.02 -11.15
CA SER A 163 16.25 19.73 -12.18
C SER A 163 16.93 18.37 -11.94
N GLY A 164 16.99 17.53 -12.98
CA GLY A 164 17.60 16.19 -12.91
C GLY A 164 16.80 15.17 -12.09
N SER A 165 15.54 15.45 -11.79
CA SER A 165 14.66 14.56 -11.02
C SER A 165 14.36 13.24 -11.74
N LEU A 166 14.23 13.25 -13.07
CA LEU A 166 13.84 12.10 -13.90
C LEU A 166 12.62 11.36 -13.31
N PRO A 167 11.42 11.99 -13.26
CA PRO A 167 10.24 11.36 -12.68
C PRO A 167 9.83 10.12 -13.50
N TYR A 168 9.73 8.97 -12.83
CA TYR A 168 9.52 7.66 -13.47
C TYR A 168 8.13 7.06 -13.19
N ALA A 169 7.58 7.28 -12.00
CA ALA A 169 6.28 6.74 -11.62
C ALA A 169 5.48 7.75 -10.82
N VAL A 170 4.16 7.61 -10.88
CA VAL A 170 3.18 8.38 -10.12
C VAL A 170 2.27 7.46 -9.34
N GLY A 171 1.91 7.87 -8.12
CA GLY A 171 0.78 7.37 -7.36
C GLY A 171 -0.14 8.53 -7.01
N VAL A 172 -1.43 8.28 -6.80
CA VAL A 172 -2.43 9.31 -6.50
C VAL A 172 -3.34 8.85 -5.36
N GLY A 173 -3.81 9.80 -4.57
CA GLY A 173 -4.63 9.57 -3.39
C GLY A 173 -4.74 10.86 -2.56
N ASP A 174 -5.59 10.85 -1.55
CA ASP A 174 -5.65 11.90 -0.52
C ASP A 174 -4.63 11.54 0.57
N PHE A 175 -3.46 12.21 0.59
CA PHE A 175 -2.36 11.90 1.51
C PHE A 175 -2.37 12.79 2.78
N ASN A 176 -3.09 13.91 2.76
CA ASN A 176 -3.17 14.89 3.85
C ASN A 176 -4.58 15.01 4.49
N HIS A 177 -5.53 14.17 4.06
CA HIS A 177 -6.91 14.14 4.50
C HIS A 177 -7.73 15.42 4.28
N ASP A 178 -7.39 16.23 3.28
CA ASP A 178 -8.17 17.43 2.91
C ASP A 178 -9.34 17.14 1.94
N GLN A 179 -9.48 15.89 1.45
CA GLN A 179 -10.43 15.44 0.43
C GLN A 179 -10.13 15.96 -0.99
N HIS A 180 -8.88 16.29 -1.29
CA HIS A 180 -8.39 16.51 -2.64
C HIS A 180 -7.42 15.41 -3.05
N ILE A 181 -7.31 15.16 -4.35
CA ILE A 181 -6.36 14.17 -4.84
C ILE A 181 -4.98 14.81 -4.98
N ASP A 182 -4.03 14.25 -4.24
CA ASP A 182 -2.60 14.55 -4.31
C ASP A 182 -1.89 13.62 -5.30
N ILE A 183 -0.64 13.97 -5.63
CA ILE A 183 0.23 13.18 -6.52
C ILE A 183 1.57 12.89 -5.83
N ALA A 184 1.88 11.61 -5.66
CA ALA A 184 3.19 11.13 -5.28
C ALA A 184 4.02 10.80 -6.54
N VAL A 185 5.30 11.17 -6.57
CA VAL A 185 6.22 11.03 -7.72
C VAL A 185 7.50 10.34 -7.31
N ALA A 186 7.91 9.29 -8.03
CA ALA A 186 9.22 8.67 -7.89
C ALA A 186 10.25 9.41 -8.77
N ASN A 187 11.08 10.24 -8.15
CA ASN A 187 12.15 10.98 -8.84
C ASN A 187 13.41 10.12 -8.89
N TYR A 188 13.53 9.31 -9.95
CA TYR A 188 14.60 8.33 -10.13
C TYR A 188 16.00 8.95 -10.09
N GLY A 189 16.17 10.13 -10.69
CA GLY A 189 17.45 10.86 -10.76
C GLY A 189 17.78 11.60 -9.47
N ALA A 190 16.79 12.27 -8.87
CA ALA A 190 16.97 13.02 -7.62
C ALA A 190 16.84 12.19 -6.34
N ASN A 191 16.61 10.87 -6.45
CA ASN A 191 16.66 9.91 -5.34
C ASN A 191 15.70 10.27 -4.18
N ASN A 192 14.49 10.69 -4.53
CA ASN A 192 13.45 11.06 -3.57
C ASN A 192 12.04 10.74 -4.08
N ILE A 193 11.08 10.73 -3.15
CA ILE A 193 9.66 10.85 -3.46
C ILE A 193 9.26 12.31 -3.36
N GLY A 194 8.58 12.82 -4.38
CA GLY A 194 7.91 14.12 -4.38
C GLY A 194 6.43 13.99 -4.10
N ILE A 195 5.86 14.82 -3.23
CA ILE A 195 4.40 14.92 -3.01
C ILE A 195 3.94 16.30 -3.48
N PHE A 196 2.99 16.33 -4.41
CA PHE A 196 2.26 17.52 -4.84
C PHE A 196 0.87 17.47 -4.22
N LEU A 197 0.61 18.37 -3.27
CA LEU A 197 -0.70 18.44 -2.60
C LEU A 197 -1.71 19.17 -3.49
N GLY A 198 -2.90 18.60 -3.64
CA GLY A 198 -3.98 19.09 -4.48
C GLY A 198 -4.72 20.27 -3.86
N ILE A 199 -5.29 21.14 -4.70
CA ILE A 199 -6.15 22.27 -4.28
C ILE A 199 -7.61 22.00 -4.73
N GLY A 200 -7.91 20.78 -5.20
CA GLY A 200 -9.26 20.36 -5.56
C GLY A 200 -9.87 21.04 -6.79
N ASN A 201 -9.06 21.77 -7.57
CA ASN A 201 -9.48 22.50 -8.77
C ASN A 201 -8.60 22.18 -10.00
N GLY A 202 -7.83 21.08 -9.94
CA GLY A 202 -6.85 20.67 -10.94
C GLY A 202 -5.50 21.39 -10.84
N THR A 203 -5.27 22.17 -9.78
CA THR A 203 -3.98 22.77 -9.45
C THR A 203 -3.39 22.22 -8.16
N PHE A 204 -2.06 22.27 -8.06
CA PHE A 204 -1.27 21.67 -6.99
C PHE A 204 -0.29 22.67 -6.38
N MET A 205 0.04 22.46 -5.11
CA MET A 205 1.13 23.17 -4.42
C MET A 205 2.51 22.70 -4.91
N SER A 206 3.55 23.47 -4.57
CA SER A 206 4.94 23.08 -4.81
C SER A 206 5.29 21.76 -4.12
N GLN A 207 6.06 20.92 -4.80
CA GLN A 207 6.49 19.60 -4.33
C GLN A 207 7.18 19.64 -2.95
N ILE A 208 6.71 18.81 -2.02
CA ILE A 208 7.43 18.41 -0.80
C ILE A 208 8.27 17.17 -1.13
N THR A 209 9.49 17.04 -0.58
CA THR A 209 10.42 15.93 -0.92
C THR A 209 10.84 15.08 0.27
N PHE A 210 10.79 13.76 0.08
CA PHE A 210 11.25 12.75 1.03
C PHE A 210 12.42 11.98 0.42
N SER A 211 13.61 12.15 0.99
CA SER A 211 14.82 11.43 0.53
C SER A 211 14.66 9.93 0.71
N THR A 212 15.01 9.15 -0.32
CA THR A 212 15.02 7.69 -0.25
C THR A 212 16.45 7.12 -0.19
N GLY A 213 17.46 7.95 0.12
CA GLY A 213 18.88 7.58 -0.03
C GLY A 213 19.25 7.32 -1.50
N SER A 214 20.44 6.78 -1.81
CA SER A 214 20.90 6.52 -3.19
C SER A 214 20.20 5.34 -3.89
N SER A 215 18.88 5.31 -3.84
CA SER A 215 17.98 4.19 -4.09
C SER A 215 17.36 4.15 -5.48
N ARG A 216 17.40 5.25 -6.24
CA ARG A 216 16.82 5.36 -7.59
C ARG A 216 15.37 4.83 -7.65
N PRO A 217 14.41 5.50 -6.98
CA PRO A 217 13.05 5.02 -6.87
C PRO A 217 12.43 4.89 -8.27
N ARG A 218 11.85 3.72 -8.57
CA ARG A 218 11.42 3.35 -9.93
C ARG A 218 9.91 3.16 -10.06
N TRP A 219 9.22 2.77 -8.99
CA TRP A 219 7.77 2.56 -8.99
C TRP A 219 7.15 2.92 -7.63
N ILE A 220 5.88 3.31 -7.65
CA ILE A 220 5.05 3.61 -6.48
C ILE A 220 3.82 2.71 -6.47
N ALA A 221 3.45 2.21 -5.29
CA ALA A 221 2.11 1.74 -4.99
C ALA A 221 1.57 2.51 -3.78
N VAL A 222 0.25 2.69 -3.71
CA VAL A 222 -0.44 3.47 -2.66
C VAL A 222 -1.47 2.58 -1.98
N GLY A 223 -1.60 2.72 -0.65
CA GLY A 223 -2.66 2.09 0.14
C GLY A 223 -2.29 2.03 1.63
N ASP A 224 -3.30 1.87 2.48
CA ASP A 224 -3.11 1.64 3.93
C ASP A 224 -2.41 0.28 4.17
N MET A 225 -1.18 0.32 4.68
CA MET A 225 -0.36 -0.87 4.97
C MET A 225 -0.27 -1.18 6.48
N ASN A 226 -0.66 -0.24 7.34
CA ASN A 226 -0.52 -0.33 8.81
C ASN A 226 -1.88 -0.47 9.56
N ASN A 227 -3.01 -0.29 8.86
CA ASN A 227 -4.40 -0.23 9.32
C ASN A 227 -4.73 1.00 10.20
N ASP A 228 -4.18 2.17 9.89
CA ASP A 228 -4.53 3.46 10.51
C ASP A 228 -5.57 4.27 9.71
N LYS A 229 -5.90 3.82 8.48
CA LYS A 229 -6.80 4.45 7.48
C LYS A 229 -6.22 5.63 6.69
N GLN A 230 -4.92 5.86 6.81
CA GLN A 230 -4.17 6.85 6.05
C GLN A 230 -3.52 6.15 4.84
N LEU A 231 -3.17 6.89 3.79
CA LEU A 231 -2.58 6.30 2.59
C LEU A 231 -1.06 6.25 2.69
N ASP A 232 -0.51 5.05 2.85
CA ASP A 232 0.93 4.83 2.78
C ASP A 232 1.42 4.75 1.32
N ILE A 233 2.70 5.10 1.12
CA ILE A 233 3.38 5.05 -0.16
C ILE A 233 4.47 3.97 -0.09
N VAL A 234 4.31 2.91 -0.89
CA VAL A 234 5.32 1.84 -1.05
C VAL A 234 6.13 2.09 -2.31
N VAL A 235 7.45 2.09 -2.18
CA VAL A 235 8.40 2.46 -3.24
C VAL A 235 9.27 1.27 -3.61
N ALA A 236 9.37 0.97 -4.91
CA ALA A 236 10.34 -0.01 -5.43
C ALA A 236 11.66 0.70 -5.79
N ASN A 237 12.74 0.37 -5.08
CA ASN A 237 14.04 1.03 -5.21
C ASN A 237 15.00 0.22 -6.08
N TYR A 238 15.36 0.76 -7.24
CA TYR A 238 16.21 0.04 -8.21
C TYR A 238 17.70 0.06 -7.87
N GLY A 239 18.18 1.11 -7.18
CA GLY A 239 19.59 1.28 -6.81
C GLY A 239 20.01 0.46 -5.59
N THR A 240 19.11 0.30 -4.61
CA THR A 240 19.37 -0.41 -3.35
C THR A 240 18.87 -1.87 -3.35
N ASN A 241 18.03 -2.26 -4.32
CA ASN A 241 17.41 -3.59 -4.43
C ASN A 241 16.46 -3.92 -3.25
N ASP A 242 15.78 -2.91 -2.72
CA ASP A 242 14.83 -3.02 -1.62
C ASP A 242 13.49 -2.33 -1.93
N ILE A 243 12.61 -2.32 -0.93
CA ILE A 243 11.40 -1.49 -0.93
C ILE A 243 11.46 -0.48 0.21
N GLY A 244 11.01 0.74 -0.05
CA GLY A 244 10.71 1.74 0.97
C GLY A 244 9.22 1.76 1.30
N ILE A 245 8.87 2.14 2.52
CA ILE A 245 7.50 2.52 2.90
C ILE A 245 7.59 3.88 3.56
N LEU A 246 6.81 4.84 3.05
CA LEU A 246 6.54 6.12 3.70
C LEU A 246 5.13 5.98 4.28
N PHE A 247 5.02 5.98 5.61
CA PHE A 247 3.72 5.93 6.27
C PHE A 247 3.05 7.31 6.21
N GLY A 248 1.74 7.34 5.99
CA GLY A 248 0.96 8.58 6.12
C GLY A 248 0.81 8.98 7.59
N ASP A 249 0.84 10.28 7.88
CA ASP A 249 0.65 10.83 9.23
C ASP A 249 -0.49 11.86 9.38
N GLY A 250 -1.07 12.32 8.26
CA GLY A 250 -2.26 13.18 8.19
C GLY A 250 -1.99 14.67 8.41
#